data_AF-A0A6B0XNX3-F1
#
_entry.id   AF-A0A6B0XNX3-F1
#
_cell.length_a   1.000
_cell.length_b   1.000
_cell.length_c   1.000
_cell.angle_alpha   90.00
_cell.angle_beta   90.00
_cell.angle_gamma   90.00
#
_symmetry.space_group_name_H-M   'P 1'
#
loop_
_entity.id
_entity.type
_entity.pdbx_description
1 polymer ?
#
loop_
_entity_poly.entity_id
_entity_poly.type
_entity_poly.pdbx_seq_one_letter_code
_entity_poly.pdbx_strand_id
1 'polypeptide(L)'
;MKKAHRSAPAGTVLAVALLAMGLAQSGCVSAPPPTGAAEWIWADGGGAEPGVPASYVLLRDFELPAAPEAAARLFVVADREYAVHLNGHQMARGAYRRGEPIDEFQVAHLLREGSNRLTIEARAPHGDGGVLAGVELDDGSMPVVTDGEWRFTEAWDPRLVKGEIALADAAPTLRPVRVWGRPPVGRWGRVSRGELRKPDQIWRSAVAWRIVRVTASPGLEIEPGMRSSHRVDFGREVAGVLELDFRPSTTKGHRELRICLAGDCERRSLVLTPGRPAWRDADPRSFDTVIVSGVPGLRAVRARR
;
A
#
# COMPACT_ATOMS: atom_id res chain seq x y z
N MET A 1 -96.07 44.71 -2.36
CA MET A 1 -95.84 44.49 -3.81
C MET A 1 -94.62 43.60 -4.00
N LYS A 2 -94.78 42.51 -4.77
CA LYS A 2 -93.79 41.76 -5.61
C LYS A 2 -92.41 41.41 -4.99
N LYS A 3 -92.19 40.15 -4.59
CA LYS A 3 -91.44 39.05 -5.28
C LYS A 3 -89.91 39.23 -5.32
N ALA A 4 -89.18 38.43 -4.54
CA ALA A 4 -88.39 37.23 -4.96
C ALA A 4 -86.89 37.60 -5.12
N HIS A 5 -85.84 36.84 -4.81
CA HIS A 5 -85.49 35.42 -4.82
C HIS A 5 -84.08 35.33 -4.14
N ARG A 6 -83.69 34.38 -3.29
CA ARG A 6 -82.94 33.12 -3.55
C ARG A 6 -82.21 32.76 -2.23
N SER A 7 -82.54 31.64 -1.58
CA SER A 7 -81.81 30.34 -1.56
C SER A 7 -80.40 30.34 -0.92
N ALA A 8 -80.28 29.65 0.23
CA ALA A 8 -79.06 29.00 0.76
C ALA A 8 -78.68 27.78 -0.14
N PRO A 9 -77.55 27.02 0.00
CA PRO A 9 -76.85 26.70 1.27
C PRO A 9 -75.31 26.43 1.21
N ALA A 10 -74.79 26.06 2.40
CA ALA A 10 -73.69 25.12 2.68
C ALA A 10 -72.25 25.49 2.32
N GLY A 11 -71.39 25.47 3.33
CA GLY A 11 -69.94 25.55 3.19
C GLY A 11 -69.24 25.29 4.53
N THR A 12 -69.20 24.02 4.91
CA THR A 12 -68.42 23.44 6.01
C THR A 12 -66.98 23.96 6.00
N VAL A 13 -66.56 24.74 7.01
CA VAL A 13 -65.14 25.07 7.20
C VAL A 13 -64.56 24.04 8.16
N LEU A 14 -63.95 23.00 7.58
CA LEU A 14 -63.11 22.03 8.28
C LEU A 14 -61.76 22.72 8.56
N ALA A 15 -61.52 23.10 9.81
CA ALA A 15 -60.20 23.58 10.23
C ALA A 15 -59.25 22.37 10.37
N VAL A 16 -58.47 22.11 9.33
CA VAL A 16 -57.36 21.14 9.39
C VAL A 16 -56.19 21.80 10.13
N ALA A 17 -55.91 21.31 11.34
CA ALA A 17 -54.72 21.69 12.09
C ALA A 17 -53.47 21.15 11.37
N LEU A 18 -52.74 22.04 10.69
CA LEU A 18 -51.39 21.77 10.20
C LEU A 18 -50.42 21.79 11.39
N LEU A 19 -50.25 20.64 12.05
CA LEU A 19 -49.02 20.37 12.79
C LEU A 19 -47.90 20.20 11.77
N ALA A 20 -47.15 21.27 11.53
CA ALA A 20 -45.85 21.18 10.90
C ALA A 20 -44.91 20.43 11.87
N MET A 21 -44.86 19.10 11.73
CA MET A 21 -43.75 18.32 12.25
C MET A 21 -42.50 18.82 11.53
N GLY A 22 -41.74 19.66 12.21
CA GLY A 22 -40.37 19.96 11.86
C GLY A 22 -39.57 18.67 11.96
N LEU A 23 -39.56 17.89 10.88
CA LEU A 23 -38.49 16.95 10.60
C LEU A 23 -37.25 17.81 10.40
N ALA A 24 -36.57 18.10 11.51
CA ALA A 24 -35.15 18.37 11.50
C ALA A 24 -34.52 17.14 10.84
N GLN A 25 -34.33 17.23 9.52
CA GLN A 25 -33.36 16.41 8.85
C GLN A 25 -32.03 16.82 9.47
N SER A 26 -31.66 16.15 10.56
CA SER A 26 -30.28 15.99 10.95
C SER A 26 -29.63 15.30 9.77
N GLY A 27 -29.23 16.09 8.77
CA GLY A 27 -28.33 15.63 7.73
C GLY A 27 -27.17 15.01 8.47
N CYS A 28 -27.01 13.70 8.34
CA CYS A 28 -25.79 13.03 8.75
C CYS A 28 -24.66 13.74 8.01
N VAL A 29 -24.05 14.73 8.64
CA VAL A 29 -22.77 15.27 8.21
C VAL A 29 -21.83 14.08 8.41
N SER A 30 -21.62 13.30 7.34
CA SER A 30 -20.65 12.24 7.34
C SER A 30 -19.32 12.90 7.70
N ALA A 31 -18.71 12.46 8.79
CA ALA A 31 -17.36 12.89 9.13
C ALA A 31 -16.48 12.75 7.87
N PRO A 32 -15.59 13.72 7.60
CA PRO A 32 -14.67 13.64 6.47
C PRO A 32 -13.90 12.31 6.54
N PRO A 33 -13.59 11.70 5.38
CA PRO A 33 -12.87 10.44 5.37
C PRO A 33 -11.55 10.62 6.13
N PRO A 34 -11.11 9.60 6.88
CA PRO A 34 -9.91 9.72 7.69
C PRO A 34 -8.65 9.91 6.85
N THR A 35 -8.72 9.78 5.53
CA THR A 35 -7.63 9.98 4.57
C THR A 35 -7.60 11.38 3.96
N GLY A 36 -8.43 12.31 4.45
CA GLY A 36 -8.49 13.69 3.97
C GLY A 36 -8.79 13.78 2.47
N ALA A 37 -7.94 14.49 1.74
CA ALA A 37 -8.07 14.68 0.29
C ALA A 37 -7.47 13.53 -0.54
N ALA A 38 -6.84 12.53 0.08
CA ALA A 38 -6.13 11.46 -0.63
C ALA A 38 -7.04 10.69 -1.60
N GLU A 39 -6.46 10.39 -2.75
CA GLU A 39 -7.10 9.69 -3.86
C GLU A 39 -6.38 8.38 -4.13
N TRP A 40 -7.14 7.38 -4.57
CA TRP A 40 -6.55 6.15 -5.10
C TRP A 40 -5.78 6.47 -6.38
N ILE A 41 -4.50 6.13 -6.42
CA ILE A 41 -3.63 6.31 -7.58
C ILE A 41 -3.10 4.98 -8.10
N TRP A 42 -2.94 4.89 -9.43
CA TRP A 42 -2.55 3.68 -10.14
C TRP A 42 -1.37 3.95 -11.06
N ALA A 43 -0.58 2.92 -11.30
CA ALA A 43 0.41 2.91 -12.35
C ALA A 43 -0.28 2.61 -13.69
N ASP A 44 -0.67 3.64 -14.43
CA ASP A 44 -1.22 3.49 -15.77
C ASP A 44 -0.49 4.43 -16.75
N GLY A 45 0.22 3.79 -17.65
CA GLY A 45 0.83 4.45 -18.81
C GLY A 45 1.06 3.41 -19.88
N GLY A 46 0.13 2.43 -19.98
CA GLY A 46 0.22 1.27 -20.87
C GLY A 46 0.98 0.05 -20.34
N GLY A 47 1.04 -0.20 -19.02
CA GLY A 47 1.96 -1.20 -18.43
C GLY A 47 1.38 -2.28 -17.49
N ALA A 48 0.13 -2.14 -17.02
CA ALA A 48 -0.57 -3.18 -16.27
C ALA A 48 -1.62 -3.81 -17.19
N GLU A 49 -1.28 -4.96 -17.78
CA GLU A 49 -2.29 -5.78 -18.43
C GLU A 49 -3.12 -6.46 -17.33
N PRO A 50 -4.47 -6.38 -17.38
CA PRO A 50 -5.31 -7.09 -16.44
C PRO A 50 -4.92 -8.58 -16.38
N GLY A 51 -4.67 -9.07 -15.17
CA GLY A 51 -4.26 -10.45 -14.92
C GLY A 51 -2.75 -10.72 -14.98
N VAL A 52 -1.91 -9.76 -15.36
CA VAL A 52 -0.45 -9.94 -15.41
C VAL A 52 0.21 -9.32 -14.17
N PRO A 53 0.91 -10.10 -13.32
CA PRO A 53 1.56 -9.55 -12.12
C PRO A 53 2.48 -8.36 -12.43
N ALA A 54 2.32 -7.28 -11.67
CA ALA A 54 3.09 -6.06 -11.83
C ALA A 54 3.71 -5.59 -10.51
N SER A 55 4.81 -4.86 -10.63
CA SER A 55 5.41 -4.10 -9.53
C SER A 55 5.93 -2.79 -10.08
N TYR A 56 5.72 -1.73 -9.32
CA TYR A 56 6.10 -0.38 -9.69
C TYR A 56 6.43 0.42 -8.43
N VAL A 57 7.19 1.49 -8.62
CA VAL A 57 7.63 2.40 -7.57
C VAL A 57 6.95 3.75 -7.81
N LEU A 58 6.17 4.19 -6.84
CA LEU A 58 5.49 5.49 -6.78
C LEU A 58 6.34 6.46 -5.97
N LEU A 59 6.50 7.69 -6.44
CA LEU A 59 7.35 8.70 -5.81
C LEU A 59 6.66 10.06 -5.77
N ARG A 60 6.81 10.75 -4.63
CA ARG A 60 6.42 12.14 -4.45
C ARG A 60 7.40 12.84 -3.52
N ASP A 61 7.95 13.95 -3.99
CA ASP A 61 8.67 14.90 -3.14
C ASP A 61 7.68 15.90 -2.52
N PHE A 62 7.91 16.36 -1.30
CA PHE A 62 7.08 17.37 -0.63
C PHE A 62 7.94 18.20 0.32
N GLU A 63 7.54 19.43 0.58
CA GLU A 63 8.31 20.36 1.41
C GLU A 63 7.66 20.52 2.79
N LEU A 64 8.49 20.60 3.83
CA LEU A 64 8.06 20.94 5.18
C LEU A 64 8.74 22.24 5.63
N PRO A 65 8.00 23.21 6.19
CA PRO A 65 8.60 24.45 6.68
C PRO A 65 9.50 24.26 7.90
N ALA A 66 9.27 23.19 8.66
CA ALA A 66 10.09 22.76 9.79
C ALA A 66 9.94 21.25 9.98
N ALA A 67 10.95 20.60 10.57
CA ALA A 67 10.81 19.21 10.99
C ALA A 67 9.79 19.11 12.15
N PRO A 68 8.83 18.17 12.12
CA PRO A 68 7.83 18.06 13.19
C PRO A 68 8.49 17.57 14.49
N GLU A 69 8.34 18.34 15.56
CA GLU A 69 8.93 18.03 16.88
C GLU A 69 8.14 16.98 17.67
N ALA A 70 6.84 16.87 17.43
CA ALA A 70 5.93 16.02 18.19
C ALA A 70 5.59 14.73 17.43
N ALA A 71 4.50 14.73 16.66
CA ALA A 71 4.00 13.58 15.94
C ALA A 71 3.60 13.90 14.49
N ALA A 72 3.68 12.84 13.69
CA ALA A 72 3.31 12.83 12.29
C ALA A 72 3.00 11.39 11.93
N ARG A 73 1.90 11.16 11.22
CA ARG A 73 1.38 9.83 10.93
C ARG A 73 1.38 9.60 9.43
N LEU A 74 1.97 8.50 8.99
CA LEU A 74 1.74 7.96 7.65
C LEU A 74 0.56 7.00 7.73
N PHE A 75 -0.44 7.20 6.88
CA PHE A 75 -1.39 6.15 6.53
C PHE A 75 -1.06 5.60 5.14
N VAL A 76 -1.20 4.29 4.93
CA VAL A 76 -0.91 3.67 3.64
C VAL A 76 -1.66 2.35 3.44
N VAL A 77 -2.17 2.12 2.23
CA VAL A 77 -2.65 0.83 1.76
C VAL A 77 -2.35 0.68 0.27
N ALA A 78 -2.10 -0.55 -0.17
CA ALA A 78 -1.98 -0.87 -1.58
C ALA A 78 -2.69 -2.16 -1.93
N ASP A 79 -3.16 -2.26 -3.16
CA ASP A 79 -3.73 -3.47 -3.73
C ASP A 79 -2.68 -4.22 -4.59
N ARG A 80 -1.96 -5.23 -4.09
CA ARG A 80 -2.17 -5.94 -2.81
C ARG A 80 -1.06 -5.77 -1.80
N GLU A 81 0.19 -5.61 -2.18
CA GLU A 81 1.29 -5.51 -1.22
C GLU A 81 2.04 -4.20 -1.43
N TYR A 82 2.58 -3.64 -0.34
CA TYR A 82 3.40 -2.45 -0.42
C TYR A 82 4.65 -2.52 0.45
N ALA A 83 5.63 -1.69 0.12
CA ALA A 83 6.72 -1.30 0.98
C ALA A 83 6.94 0.21 0.87
N VAL A 84 7.07 0.90 2.00
CA VAL A 84 7.25 2.36 2.04
C VAL A 84 8.66 2.71 2.44
N HIS A 85 9.22 3.70 1.75
CA HIS A 85 10.44 4.39 2.13
C HIS A 85 10.14 5.88 2.30
N LEU A 86 10.59 6.44 3.42
CA LEU A 86 10.53 7.87 3.69
C LEU A 86 11.95 8.39 3.84
N ASN A 87 12.34 9.36 3.00
CA ASN A 87 13.71 9.89 2.96
C ASN A 87 14.78 8.78 2.86
N GLY A 88 14.50 7.77 2.04
CA GLY A 88 15.38 6.60 1.84
C GLY A 88 15.35 5.54 2.94
N HIS A 89 14.70 5.80 4.07
CA HIS A 89 14.50 4.81 5.13
C HIS A 89 13.27 3.97 4.82
N GLN A 90 13.46 2.68 4.54
CA GLN A 90 12.33 1.76 4.46
C GLN A 90 11.68 1.66 5.85
N MET A 91 10.39 1.97 5.97
CA MET A 91 9.76 2.18 7.27
C MET A 91 8.50 1.33 7.47
N ALA A 92 7.86 0.89 6.39
CA ALA A 92 6.65 0.09 6.45
C ALA A 92 6.58 -0.93 5.32
N ARG A 93 5.73 -1.93 5.55
CA ARG A 93 5.26 -2.91 4.59
C ARG A 93 3.90 -3.42 5.04
N GLY A 94 3.14 -3.93 4.11
CA GLY A 94 1.87 -4.56 4.42
C GLY A 94 1.17 -5.06 3.18
N ALA A 95 -0.02 -5.58 3.39
CA ALA A 95 -0.89 -6.03 2.31
C ALA A 95 -2.34 -5.67 2.58
N TYR A 96 -3.09 -5.33 1.54
CA TYR A 96 -4.52 -5.11 1.64
C TYR A 96 -5.27 -6.40 2.00
N ARG A 97 -6.11 -6.31 3.03
CA ARG A 97 -7.09 -7.34 3.40
C ARG A 97 -8.46 -6.68 3.48
N ARG A 98 -9.46 -7.35 2.90
CA ARG A 98 -10.81 -6.79 2.79
C ARG A 98 -11.41 -6.58 4.17
N GLY A 99 -11.83 -5.36 4.47
CA GLY A 99 -12.45 -4.99 5.74
C GLY A 99 -11.46 -4.67 6.86
N GLU A 100 -10.16 -4.79 6.62
CA GLU A 100 -9.16 -4.32 7.58
C GLU A 100 -8.96 -2.80 7.46
N PRO A 101 -8.66 -2.11 8.58
CA PRO A 101 -8.29 -0.70 8.56
C PRO A 101 -7.03 -0.45 7.72
N ILE A 102 -6.85 0.80 7.28
CA ILE A 102 -5.59 1.25 6.69
C ILE A 102 -4.48 1.22 7.74
N ASP A 103 -3.28 0.85 7.30
CA ASP A 103 -2.11 0.81 8.14
C ASP A 103 -1.67 2.22 8.54
N GLU A 104 -1.37 2.44 9.83
CA GLU A 104 -0.83 3.71 10.34
C GLU A 104 0.54 3.54 11.00
N PHE A 105 1.43 4.52 10.78
CA PHE A 105 2.80 4.55 11.29
C PHE A 105 3.22 5.93 11.78
N GLN A 106 3.94 6.00 12.90
CA GLN A 106 4.50 7.24 13.45
C GLN A 106 5.81 7.64 12.75
N VAL A 107 5.82 8.73 11.99
CA VAL A 107 6.91 9.09 11.06
C VAL A 107 7.68 10.37 11.38
N ALA A 108 7.32 11.10 12.45
CA ALA A 108 7.95 12.38 12.77
C ALA A 108 9.50 12.34 12.75
N HIS A 109 10.07 11.30 13.36
CA HIS A 109 11.53 11.09 13.45
C HIS A 109 12.25 10.81 12.11
N LEU A 110 11.51 10.58 11.02
CA LEU A 110 12.05 10.38 9.67
C LEU A 110 11.86 11.60 8.77
N LEU A 111 11.03 12.56 9.18
CA LEU A 111 10.78 13.79 8.44
C LEU A 111 11.87 14.82 8.76
N ARG A 112 12.13 15.70 7.81
CA ARG A 112 13.12 16.78 7.92
C ARG A 112 12.51 18.11 7.45
N GLU A 113 13.11 19.21 7.87
CA GLU A 113 12.85 20.52 7.28
C GLU A 113 13.24 20.51 5.79
N GLY A 114 12.48 21.24 4.97
CA GLY A 114 12.64 21.29 3.53
C GLY A 114 12.17 20.00 2.85
N SER A 115 12.98 19.52 1.92
CA SER A 115 12.53 18.52 0.95
C SER A 115 12.50 17.11 1.52
N ASN A 116 11.34 16.47 1.46
CA ASN A 116 11.11 15.09 1.87
C ASN A 116 10.67 14.26 0.66
N ARG A 117 11.01 12.97 0.63
CA ARG A 117 10.55 12.02 -0.40
C ARG A 117 9.78 10.88 0.23
N LEU A 118 8.54 10.69 -0.23
CA LEU A 118 7.77 9.49 0.03
C LEU A 118 7.84 8.57 -1.19
N THR A 119 8.31 7.35 -0.98
CA THR A 119 8.41 6.31 -2.01
C THR A 119 7.59 5.11 -1.59
N ILE A 120 6.68 4.66 -2.45
CA ILE A 120 5.86 3.47 -2.22
C ILE A 120 6.11 2.49 -3.34
N GLU A 121 6.69 1.35 -3.00
CA GLU A 121 6.70 0.21 -3.91
C GLU A 121 5.39 -0.53 -3.75
N ALA A 122 4.66 -0.72 -4.85
CA ALA A 122 3.48 -1.56 -4.88
C ALA A 122 3.73 -2.83 -5.70
N ARG A 123 3.11 -3.93 -5.25
CA ARG A 123 3.05 -5.19 -5.98
C ARG A 123 1.60 -5.60 -6.15
N ALA A 124 1.21 -5.76 -7.40
CA ALA A 124 -0.13 -6.12 -7.82
C ALA A 124 -0.08 -7.50 -8.50
N PRO A 125 -0.41 -8.60 -7.79
CA PRO A 125 -0.38 -9.94 -8.36
C PRO A 125 -1.29 -10.14 -9.57
N HIS A 126 -2.28 -9.26 -9.77
CA HIS A 126 -3.24 -9.33 -10.86
C HIS A 126 -3.08 -8.17 -11.87
N GLY A 127 -1.95 -7.45 -11.82
CA GLY A 127 -1.63 -6.31 -12.69
C GLY A 127 -2.34 -5.02 -12.28
N ASP A 128 -3.57 -5.15 -11.84
CA ASP A 128 -4.40 -4.06 -11.35
C ASP A 128 -4.17 -3.86 -9.86
N GLY A 129 -3.75 -2.65 -9.49
CA GLY A 129 -3.47 -2.30 -8.12
C GLY A 129 -3.36 -0.80 -7.95
N GLY A 130 -3.99 -0.27 -6.91
CA GLY A 130 -3.90 1.13 -6.52
C GLY A 130 -3.19 1.30 -5.19
N VAL A 131 -2.77 2.53 -4.92
CA VAL A 131 -2.24 2.96 -3.62
C VAL A 131 -3.06 4.13 -3.11
N LEU A 132 -3.29 4.15 -1.80
CA LEU A 132 -3.86 5.27 -1.08
C LEU A 132 -2.96 5.55 0.13
N ALA A 133 -2.42 6.76 0.23
CA ALA A 133 -1.50 7.12 1.30
C ALA A 133 -1.48 8.62 1.58
N GLY A 134 -0.91 8.99 2.71
CA GLY A 134 -0.65 10.38 3.06
C GLY A 134 0.07 10.51 4.38
N VAL A 135 0.72 11.64 4.57
CA VAL A 135 1.34 12.04 5.84
C VAL A 135 0.46 13.12 6.45
N GLU A 136 0.04 12.92 7.68
CA GLU A 136 -0.68 13.89 8.50
C GLU A 136 0.24 14.38 9.62
N LEU A 137 0.33 15.69 9.81
CA LEU A 137 1.03 16.32 10.94
C LEU A 137 0.07 16.54 12.11
N ASP A 138 0.60 16.86 13.29
CA ASP A 138 -0.22 17.06 14.50
C ASP A 138 -1.22 18.20 14.42
N ASP A 139 -0.99 19.20 13.57
CA ASP A 139 -1.94 20.28 13.29
C ASP A 139 -3.08 19.85 12.35
N GLY A 140 -3.10 18.58 11.94
CA GLY A 140 -4.07 18.01 11.00
C GLY A 140 -3.76 18.31 9.53
N SER A 141 -2.70 19.06 9.24
CA SER A 141 -2.28 19.31 7.86
C SER A 141 -1.75 18.03 7.22
N MET A 142 -1.99 17.89 5.92
CA MET A 142 -1.52 16.75 5.13
C MET A 142 -0.60 17.24 4.02
N PRO A 143 0.69 17.46 4.30
CA PRO A 143 1.65 18.03 3.34
C PRO A 143 1.88 17.14 2.11
N VAL A 144 1.53 15.85 2.22
CA VAL A 144 1.52 14.94 1.08
C VAL A 144 0.37 13.95 1.22
N VAL A 145 -0.38 13.78 0.14
CA VAL A 145 -1.39 12.74 -0.04
C VAL A 145 -1.21 12.12 -1.41
N THR A 146 -1.75 10.92 -1.63
CA THR A 146 -1.82 10.34 -2.97
C THR A 146 -2.78 11.14 -3.85
N ASP A 147 -2.28 11.65 -4.97
CA ASP A 147 -2.99 12.50 -5.92
C ASP A 147 -2.31 12.46 -7.31
N GLY A 148 -2.75 13.30 -8.25
CA GLY A 148 -2.19 13.37 -9.61
C GLY A 148 -0.76 13.91 -9.73
N GLU A 149 -0.17 14.42 -8.65
CA GLU A 149 1.20 14.94 -8.65
C GLU A 149 2.25 13.84 -8.49
N TRP A 150 1.82 12.65 -8.10
CA TRP A 150 2.69 11.48 -8.01
C TRP A 150 3.23 11.05 -9.37
N ARG A 151 4.41 10.44 -9.33
CA ARG A 151 5.03 9.79 -10.50
C ARG A 151 5.30 8.34 -10.19
N PHE A 152 5.37 7.52 -11.22
CA PHE A 152 5.74 6.12 -11.07
C PHE A 152 6.80 5.68 -12.08
N THR A 153 7.54 4.63 -11.73
CA THR A 153 8.44 3.90 -12.62
C THR A 153 8.31 2.40 -12.41
N GLU A 154 8.59 1.62 -13.45
CA GLU A 154 8.66 0.16 -13.38
C GLU A 154 10.10 -0.34 -13.18
N ALA A 155 11.10 0.54 -13.24
CA ALA A 155 12.48 0.20 -12.99
C ALA A 155 12.81 0.40 -11.51
N TRP A 156 13.68 -0.46 -10.97
CA TRP A 156 14.22 -0.25 -9.64
C TRP A 156 15.56 0.49 -9.74
N ASP A 157 15.61 1.72 -9.24
CA ASP A 157 16.87 2.43 -9.00
C ASP A 157 16.99 2.73 -7.50
N PRO A 158 17.94 2.10 -6.78
CA PRO A 158 18.12 2.34 -5.35
C PRO A 158 18.50 3.79 -5.04
N ARG A 159 19.14 4.50 -5.97
CA ARG A 159 19.51 5.92 -5.79
C ARG A 159 18.27 6.79 -5.78
N LEU A 160 17.29 6.47 -6.63
CA LEU A 160 16.00 7.17 -6.69
C LEU A 160 15.18 6.95 -5.42
N VAL A 161 15.08 5.71 -4.95
CA VAL A 161 14.36 5.35 -3.71
C VAL A 161 15.00 6.00 -2.48
N LYS A 162 16.33 6.11 -2.45
CA LYS A 162 17.07 6.76 -1.38
C LYS A 162 17.06 8.29 -1.42
N GLY A 163 16.53 8.90 -2.48
CA GLY A 163 16.58 10.35 -2.65
C GLY A 163 17.97 10.89 -3.04
N GLU A 164 18.87 10.04 -3.53
CA GLU A 164 20.20 10.44 -4.01
C GLU A 164 20.15 11.13 -5.39
N ILE A 165 19.04 10.98 -6.11
CA ILE A 165 18.77 11.61 -7.41
C ILE A 165 17.46 12.39 -7.32
N ALA A 166 17.44 13.63 -7.82
CA ALA A 166 16.22 14.44 -7.87
C ALA A 166 15.20 13.82 -8.85
N LEU A 167 13.90 13.97 -8.58
CA LEU A 167 12.87 13.47 -9.51
C LEU A 167 12.98 14.14 -10.89
N ALA A 168 13.43 15.39 -10.94
CA ALA A 168 13.67 16.11 -12.19
C ALA A 168 14.74 15.43 -13.08
N ASP A 169 15.84 14.96 -12.48
CA ASP A 169 16.92 14.27 -13.20
C ASP A 169 16.49 12.87 -13.66
N ALA A 170 15.56 12.25 -12.93
CA ALA A 170 14.99 10.95 -13.27
C ALA A 170 13.77 11.06 -14.22
N ALA A 171 13.32 12.26 -14.56
CA ALA A 171 12.07 12.51 -15.30
C ALA A 171 11.86 11.64 -16.56
N PRO A 172 12.89 11.35 -17.40
CA PRO A 172 12.71 10.47 -18.56
C PRO A 172 12.26 9.04 -18.24
N THR A 173 12.45 8.59 -17.00
CA THR A 173 12.07 7.25 -16.52
C THR A 173 10.77 7.23 -15.72
N LEU A 174 10.20 8.41 -15.46
CA LEU A 174 9.02 8.62 -14.63
C LEU A 174 7.79 8.86 -15.51
N ARG A 175 6.67 8.28 -15.12
CA ARG A 175 5.36 8.44 -15.78
C ARG A 175 4.35 9.04 -14.80
N PRO A 176 3.35 9.80 -15.27
CA PRO A 176 2.24 10.26 -14.43
C PRO A 176 1.40 9.08 -13.94
N VAL A 177 0.80 9.20 -12.77
CA VAL A 177 -0.19 8.23 -12.28
C VAL A 177 -1.59 8.56 -12.80
N ARG A 178 -2.51 7.60 -12.81
CA ARG A 178 -3.96 7.84 -12.90
C ARG A 178 -4.52 7.97 -11.53
N VAL A 179 -5.27 9.04 -11.38
CA VAL A 179 -6.16 9.27 -10.27
C VAL A 179 -7.46 8.53 -10.55
N TRP A 180 -7.82 7.61 -9.65
CA TRP A 180 -9.10 6.91 -9.69
C TRP A 180 -10.18 7.66 -8.89
N GLY A 181 -9.77 8.36 -7.83
CA GLY A 181 -10.63 9.21 -7.01
C GLY A 181 -10.60 8.86 -5.52
N ARG A 182 -11.38 9.60 -4.73
CA ARG A 182 -11.41 9.51 -3.27
C ARG A 182 -12.20 8.29 -2.77
N PRO A 183 -11.84 7.70 -1.61
CA PRO A 183 -12.69 6.73 -0.94
C PRO A 183 -14.08 7.31 -0.58
N PRO A 184 -15.16 6.48 -0.55
CA PRO A 184 -15.16 5.06 -0.86
C PRO A 184 -15.15 4.79 -2.36
N VAL A 185 -14.35 3.81 -2.80
CA VAL A 185 -14.23 3.43 -4.22
C VAL A 185 -14.16 1.91 -4.35
N GLY A 186 -14.82 1.35 -5.37
CA GLY A 186 -14.73 -0.06 -5.75
C GLY A 186 -14.90 -1.04 -4.59
N ARG A 187 -14.03 -2.06 -4.55
CA ARG A 187 -14.05 -3.11 -3.52
C ARG A 187 -13.42 -2.69 -2.18
N TRP A 188 -12.74 -1.54 -2.14
CA TRP A 188 -12.07 -1.03 -0.94
C TRP A 188 -13.05 -0.30 0.00
N GLY A 189 -14.18 0.17 -0.53
CA GLY A 189 -15.27 0.71 0.27
C GLY A 189 -14.83 1.86 1.18
N ARG A 190 -15.47 1.98 2.34
CA ARG A 190 -15.13 3.00 3.34
C ARG A 190 -13.84 2.59 4.05
N VAL A 191 -12.85 3.48 4.06
CA VAL A 191 -11.60 3.28 4.76
C VAL A 191 -11.74 3.75 6.21
N SER A 192 -11.28 2.93 7.14
CA SER A 192 -11.09 3.29 8.55
C SER A 192 -9.59 3.25 8.87
N ARG A 193 -9.21 4.01 9.90
CA ARG A 193 -7.84 4.11 10.40
C ARG A 193 -7.51 2.98 11.37
N GLY A 194 -6.33 2.39 11.20
CA GLY A 194 -5.83 1.28 12.02
C GLY A 194 -5.16 1.75 13.30
N GLU A 195 -4.54 0.81 13.99
CA GLU A 195 -3.70 1.14 15.15
C GLU A 195 -2.44 1.88 14.70
N LEU A 196 -2.11 2.98 15.39
CA LEU A 196 -0.88 3.71 15.15
C LEU A 196 0.31 2.88 15.63
N ARG A 197 1.08 2.35 14.68
CA ARG A 197 2.31 1.61 14.98
C ARG A 197 3.51 2.54 14.97
N LYS A 198 4.57 2.18 15.68
CA LYS A 198 5.88 2.75 15.36
C LYS A 198 6.35 2.07 14.07
N PRO A 199 7.07 2.75 13.16
CA PRO A 199 7.83 2.07 12.15
C PRO A 199 8.80 1.20 12.93
N ASP A 200 8.44 -0.08 13.07
CA ASP A 200 9.07 -0.92 14.06
C ASP A 200 10.57 -1.00 13.78
N GLN A 201 11.28 -1.52 14.77
CA GLN A 201 12.70 -1.80 14.83
C GLN A 201 13.22 -2.77 13.72
N ILE A 202 12.67 -2.74 12.50
CA ILE A 202 13.08 -3.45 11.27
C ILE A 202 14.57 -3.22 10.94
N TRP A 203 15.20 -2.21 11.56
CA TRP A 203 16.62 -1.87 11.34
C TRP A 203 17.48 -1.80 12.61
N ARG A 204 16.87 -1.79 13.81
CA ARG A 204 17.60 -1.60 15.09
C ARG A 204 17.57 -2.80 16.03
N SER A 205 17.00 -3.94 15.64
CA SER A 205 17.29 -5.15 16.39
C SER A 205 18.71 -5.61 16.06
N ALA A 206 19.60 -5.49 17.04
CA ALA A 206 20.95 -6.06 17.07
C ALA A 206 20.92 -7.61 17.07
N VAL A 207 19.91 -8.22 16.46
CA VAL A 207 19.74 -9.66 16.34
C VAL A 207 20.26 -10.05 14.97
N ALA A 208 21.33 -10.85 14.99
CA ALA A 208 22.09 -11.25 13.82
C ALA A 208 21.20 -11.68 12.66
N TRP A 209 21.43 -11.04 11.51
CA TRP A 209 20.95 -11.49 10.22
C TRP A 209 21.28 -12.97 10.10
N ARG A 210 20.28 -13.84 9.92
CA ARG A 210 20.58 -15.20 9.49
C ARG A 210 20.48 -15.23 7.98
N ILE A 211 21.66 -15.16 7.38
CA ILE A 211 21.84 -15.32 5.94
C ILE A 211 22.27 -16.76 5.73
N VAL A 212 21.39 -17.57 5.16
CA VAL A 212 21.79 -18.89 4.68
C VAL A 212 22.09 -18.75 3.20
N ARG A 213 23.37 -18.92 2.85
CA ARG A 213 23.76 -19.04 1.44
C ARG A 213 23.18 -20.34 0.91
N VAL A 214 22.49 -20.25 -0.22
CA VAL A 214 21.86 -21.41 -0.81
C VAL A 214 22.94 -22.26 -1.46
N THR A 215 23.27 -23.38 -0.84
CA THR A 215 23.89 -24.52 -1.53
C THR A 215 22.77 -25.33 -2.17
N ALA A 216 23.03 -25.97 -3.32
CA ALA A 216 22.06 -26.89 -3.89
C ALA A 216 21.62 -27.89 -2.80
N SER A 217 20.31 -28.13 -2.67
CA SER A 217 19.76 -29.10 -1.74
C SER A 217 19.60 -30.43 -2.50
N PRO A 218 20.64 -31.29 -2.59
CA PRO A 218 20.53 -32.56 -3.30
C PRO A 218 19.36 -33.38 -2.73
N GLY A 219 18.57 -33.97 -3.63
CA GLY A 219 17.43 -34.83 -3.27
C GLY A 219 16.10 -34.11 -3.01
N LEU A 220 16.04 -32.78 -3.13
CA LEU A 220 14.77 -32.07 -3.09
C LEU A 220 14.05 -32.21 -4.44
N GLU A 221 12.86 -32.81 -4.43
CA GLU A 221 12.06 -32.96 -5.64
C GLU A 221 11.70 -31.57 -6.20
N ILE A 222 11.94 -31.39 -7.50
CA ILE A 222 11.54 -30.17 -8.21
C ILE A 222 10.09 -30.37 -8.62
N GLU A 223 9.19 -29.57 -8.05
CA GLU A 223 7.78 -29.65 -8.43
C GLU A 223 7.57 -29.39 -9.93
N PRO A 224 6.58 -30.05 -10.56
CA PRO A 224 6.22 -29.80 -11.95
C PRO A 224 6.01 -28.31 -12.24
N GLY A 225 6.69 -27.79 -13.26
CA GLY A 225 6.64 -26.37 -13.65
C GLY A 225 7.64 -25.46 -12.94
N MET A 226 8.30 -25.93 -11.88
CA MET A 226 9.38 -25.19 -11.21
C MET A 226 10.74 -25.50 -11.83
N ARG A 227 11.64 -24.51 -11.83
CA ARG A 227 13.01 -24.66 -12.38
C ARG A 227 14.07 -24.90 -11.31
N SER A 228 13.73 -24.63 -10.06
CA SER A 228 14.61 -24.75 -8.91
C SER A 228 13.77 -24.92 -7.65
N SER A 229 14.33 -25.62 -6.67
CA SER A 229 13.77 -25.82 -5.35
C SER A 229 14.94 -25.81 -4.36
N HIS A 230 14.82 -25.08 -3.26
CA HIS A 230 15.87 -24.91 -2.27
C HIS A 230 15.29 -25.01 -0.87
N ARG A 231 15.83 -25.92 -0.06
CA ARG A 231 15.51 -26.00 1.36
C ARG A 231 16.57 -25.25 2.15
N VAL A 232 16.11 -24.35 3.02
CA VAL A 232 16.94 -23.55 3.90
C VAL A 232 16.50 -23.81 5.32
N ASP A 233 17.42 -24.30 6.13
CA ASP A 233 17.25 -24.47 7.56
C ASP A 233 18.00 -23.35 8.30
N PHE A 234 17.28 -22.61 9.12
CA PHE A 234 17.81 -21.53 9.95
C PHE A 234 18.36 -22.04 11.28
N GLY A 235 18.15 -23.31 11.63
CA GLY A 235 18.65 -23.99 12.83
C GLY A 235 17.98 -23.56 14.14
N ARG A 236 17.04 -22.61 14.09
CA ARG A 236 16.13 -22.22 15.18
C ARG A 236 14.97 -21.44 14.57
N GLU A 237 13.88 -21.34 15.31
CA GLU A 237 12.76 -20.49 14.91
C GLU A 237 13.16 -19.01 14.82
N VAL A 238 12.80 -18.40 13.70
CA VAL A 238 12.94 -16.98 13.43
C VAL A 238 11.56 -16.40 13.17
N ALA A 239 11.12 -15.49 14.03
CA ALA A 239 10.03 -14.57 13.72
C ALA A 239 10.61 -13.37 12.95
N GLY A 240 10.09 -13.08 11.75
CA GLY A 240 10.54 -11.96 10.92
C GLY A 240 10.06 -12.07 9.47
N VAL A 241 10.55 -11.17 8.62
CA VAL A 241 10.22 -11.12 7.20
C VAL A 241 11.19 -11.99 6.40
N LEU A 242 10.65 -12.82 5.52
CA LEU A 242 11.41 -13.59 4.54
C LEU A 242 11.91 -12.67 3.41
N GLU A 243 13.21 -12.73 3.13
CA GLU A 243 13.85 -12.05 2.00
C GLU A 243 14.60 -13.08 1.15
N LEU A 244 14.40 -12.98 -0.16
CA LEU A 244 15.01 -13.84 -1.17
C LEU A 244 15.93 -12.99 -2.02
N ASP A 245 17.23 -13.21 -1.91
CA ASP A 245 18.22 -12.56 -2.76
C ASP A 245 18.46 -13.40 -4.01
N PHE A 246 18.45 -12.77 -5.17
CA PHE A 246 18.70 -13.42 -6.45
C PHE A 246 19.56 -12.54 -7.35
N ARG A 247 20.07 -13.14 -8.43
CA ARG A 247 20.72 -12.39 -9.50
C ARG A 247 19.72 -11.40 -10.10
N PRO A 248 20.01 -10.09 -10.14
CA PRO A 248 19.13 -9.12 -10.79
C PRO A 248 18.82 -9.54 -12.22
N SER A 249 17.55 -9.43 -12.60
CA SER A 249 17.16 -9.58 -13.99
C SER A 249 17.53 -8.31 -14.76
N THR A 250 17.91 -8.46 -16.03
CA THR A 250 18.06 -7.34 -16.97
C THR A 250 16.74 -6.98 -17.65
N THR A 251 15.76 -7.89 -17.63
CA THR A 251 14.45 -7.72 -18.25
C THR A 251 13.33 -7.85 -17.21
N LYS A 252 12.22 -7.15 -17.45
CA LYS A 252 11.00 -7.31 -16.66
C LYS A 252 10.42 -8.70 -16.92
N GLY A 253 9.89 -9.34 -15.89
CA GLY A 253 9.17 -10.60 -16.04
C GLY A 253 8.44 -10.98 -14.76
N HIS A 254 7.65 -12.05 -14.83
CA HIS A 254 7.06 -12.65 -13.64
C HIS A 254 7.32 -14.16 -13.63
N ARG A 255 7.32 -14.74 -12.43
CA ARG A 255 7.44 -16.16 -12.16
C ARG A 255 6.48 -16.55 -11.05
N GLU A 256 6.13 -17.82 -10.99
CA GLU A 256 5.51 -18.36 -9.79
C GLU A 256 6.60 -18.63 -8.75
N LEU A 257 6.36 -18.14 -7.54
CA LEU A 257 7.17 -18.40 -6.35
C LEU A 257 6.36 -19.29 -5.42
N ARG A 258 6.90 -20.45 -5.08
CA ARG A 258 6.35 -21.30 -4.03
C ARG A 258 7.18 -21.14 -2.76
N ILE A 259 6.51 -20.91 -1.65
CA ILE A 259 7.11 -20.81 -0.32
C ILE A 259 6.41 -21.84 0.56
N CYS A 260 7.18 -22.74 1.18
CA CYS A 260 6.66 -23.65 2.20
C CYS A 260 7.32 -23.37 3.55
N LEU A 261 6.50 -23.15 4.58
CA LEU A 261 6.92 -22.94 5.97
C LEU A 261 6.22 -23.99 6.83
N ALA A 262 6.95 -24.75 7.64
CA ALA A 262 6.40 -25.79 8.52
C ALA A 262 5.44 -26.81 7.83
N GLY A 263 5.56 -26.99 6.51
CA GLY A 263 4.70 -27.86 5.71
C GLY A 263 3.55 -27.13 4.99
N ASP A 264 3.22 -25.91 5.40
CA ASP A 264 2.22 -25.08 4.73
C ASP A 264 2.85 -24.37 3.53
N CYS A 265 2.36 -24.69 2.35
CA CYS A 265 2.85 -24.15 1.09
C CYS A 265 1.88 -23.15 0.48
N GLU A 266 2.40 -22.03 0.04
CA GLU A 266 1.66 -21.03 -0.73
C GLU A 266 2.35 -20.69 -2.05
N ARG A 267 1.54 -20.26 -3.02
CA ARG A 267 2.00 -19.72 -4.31
C ARG A 267 1.83 -18.21 -4.32
N ARG A 268 2.87 -17.52 -4.76
CA ARG A 268 2.96 -16.07 -4.88
C ARG A 268 3.47 -15.71 -6.27
N SER A 269 3.15 -14.50 -6.73
CA SER A 269 3.76 -13.96 -7.94
C SER A 269 5.08 -13.29 -7.59
N LEU A 270 6.17 -13.77 -8.18
CA LEU A 270 7.47 -13.11 -8.14
C LEU A 270 7.61 -12.21 -9.37
N VAL A 271 7.49 -10.91 -9.17
CA VAL A 271 7.77 -9.91 -10.21
C VAL A 271 9.27 -9.63 -10.21
N LEU A 272 9.92 -9.93 -11.34
CA LEU A 272 11.32 -9.63 -11.60
C LEU A 272 11.41 -8.22 -12.17
N THR A 273 11.72 -7.26 -11.31
CA THR A 273 11.98 -5.87 -11.70
C THR A 273 13.45 -5.71 -12.14
N PRO A 274 13.72 -5.08 -13.30
CA PRO A 274 15.10 -4.82 -13.73
C PRO A 274 15.92 -4.10 -12.65
N GLY A 275 17.15 -4.57 -12.42
CA GLY A 275 18.06 -3.99 -11.43
C GLY A 275 17.75 -4.34 -9.96
N ARG A 276 16.62 -5.01 -9.68
CA ARG A 276 16.25 -5.38 -8.32
C ARG A 276 16.82 -6.75 -7.93
N PRO A 277 17.65 -6.85 -6.88
CA PRO A 277 18.31 -8.09 -6.48
C PRO A 277 17.52 -8.94 -5.47
N ALA A 278 16.33 -8.51 -5.05
CA ALA A 278 15.65 -9.16 -3.94
C ALA A 278 14.12 -9.04 -4.00
N TRP A 279 13.47 -10.08 -3.47
CA TRP A 279 12.06 -10.11 -3.11
C TRP A 279 11.92 -10.17 -1.60
N ARG A 280 10.88 -9.55 -1.06
CA ARG A 280 10.60 -9.51 0.37
C ARG A 280 9.13 -9.78 0.61
N ASP A 281 8.85 -10.54 1.65
CA ASP A 281 7.49 -10.76 2.11
C ASP A 281 6.83 -9.44 2.55
N ALA A 282 5.51 -9.39 2.43
CA ALA A 282 4.71 -8.29 2.91
C ALA A 282 4.54 -8.36 4.44
N ASP A 283 4.37 -9.58 4.97
CA ASP A 283 4.07 -9.81 6.38
C ASP A 283 5.23 -10.56 7.09
N PRO A 284 5.49 -10.26 8.37
CA PRO A 284 6.37 -11.08 9.20
C PRO A 284 5.74 -12.46 9.45
N ARG A 285 6.59 -13.48 9.54
CA ARG A 285 6.22 -14.89 9.75
C ARG A 285 7.18 -15.55 10.74
N SER A 286 6.75 -16.62 11.38
CA SER A 286 7.63 -17.48 12.18
C SER A 286 8.01 -18.73 11.39
N PHE A 287 9.30 -19.01 11.30
CA PHE A 287 9.82 -20.19 10.59
C PHE A 287 11.22 -20.57 11.06
N ASP A 288 11.51 -21.86 11.07
CA ASP A 288 12.84 -22.42 11.27
C ASP A 288 13.41 -23.00 9.96
N THR A 289 12.55 -23.53 9.11
CA THR A 289 12.86 -24.07 7.78
C THR A 289 11.95 -23.42 6.75
N VAL A 290 12.52 -23.11 5.59
CA VAL A 290 11.77 -22.66 4.41
C VAL A 290 12.19 -23.47 3.20
N ILE A 291 11.20 -23.87 2.39
CA ILE A 291 11.44 -24.36 1.04
C ILE A 291 10.98 -23.28 0.06
N VAL A 292 11.87 -22.85 -0.81
CA VAL A 292 11.58 -21.87 -1.86
C VAL A 292 11.81 -22.47 -3.23
N SER A 293 10.83 -22.31 -4.12
CA SER A 293 10.88 -22.83 -5.49
C SER A 293 10.51 -21.75 -6.50
N GLY A 294 11.08 -21.86 -7.71
CA GLY A 294 10.77 -20.94 -8.82
C GLY A 294 11.55 -19.63 -8.83
N VAL A 295 12.54 -19.46 -7.94
CA VAL A 295 13.38 -18.25 -7.88
C VAL A 295 14.63 -18.41 -8.78
N PRO A 296 14.75 -17.64 -9.87
CA PRO A 296 15.88 -17.75 -10.78
C PRO A 296 17.16 -17.19 -10.15
N GLY A 297 18.23 -17.97 -10.14
CA GLY A 297 19.53 -17.52 -9.64
C GLY A 297 19.51 -17.08 -8.18
N LEU A 298 18.68 -17.73 -7.35
CA LEU A 298 18.65 -17.55 -5.91
C LEU A 298 20.06 -17.68 -5.32
N ARG A 299 20.47 -16.70 -4.51
CA ARG A 299 21.80 -16.60 -3.90
C ARG A 299 21.75 -16.84 -2.40
N ALA A 300 20.75 -16.26 -1.74
CA ALA A 300 20.59 -16.34 -0.31
C ALA A 300 19.12 -16.25 0.08
N VAL A 301 18.79 -16.88 1.19
CA VAL A 301 17.53 -16.68 1.88
C VAL A 301 17.85 -16.06 3.23
N ARG A 302 17.09 -15.03 3.58
CA ARG A 302 17.32 -14.22 4.77
C ARG A 302 16.04 -14.11 5.56
N ALA A 303 16.19 -14.06 6.87
CA ALA A 303 15.15 -13.65 7.80
C ALA A 303 15.54 -12.30 8.40
N ARG A 304 14.67 -11.29 8.26
CA ARG A 304 14.86 -9.96 8.84
C ARG A 304 13.85 -9.72 9.95
N ARG A 305 14.33 -9.39 11.14
CA ARG A 305 13.49 -8.95 12.27
C ARG A 305 13.25 -7.45 12.20
#